data_AF-A0A953Z9J6-F1
#
_entry.id   AF-A0A953Z9J6-F1
#
_cell.length_a   1.000
_cell.length_b   1.000
_cell.length_c   1.000
_cell.angle_alpha   90.00
_cell.angle_beta   90.00
_cell.angle_gamma   90.00
#
_symmetry.space_group_name_H-M   'P 1'
#
loop_
_entity.id
_entity.type
_entity.pdbx_description
1 polymer ?
#
loop_
_entity_poly.entity_id
_entity_poly.type
_entity_poly.pdbx_seq_one_letter_code
_entity_poly.pdbx_strand_id
1 'polypeptide(L)' 'MRVTPLASGSQGNSVLLEIGRHRLLVDAGLECEELEARLAQVSGAPRSVDAILLT' A
#
# COMPACT_ATOMS: atom_id res chain seq x y z
N MET A 1 2.47 -4.20 -14.58
CA MET A 1 2.20 -4.66 -13.21
C MET A 1 3.44 -4.36 -12.39
N ARG A 2 3.30 -3.59 -11.30
CA ARG A 2 4.38 -3.25 -10.36
C ARG A 2 3.94 -3.63 -8.96
N VAL A 3 4.85 -4.22 -8.19
CA VAL A 3 4.62 -4.62 -6.80
C VAL A 3 5.62 -3.85 -5.95
N THR A 4 5.13 -3.15 -4.93
CA THR A 4 5.96 -2.34 -4.05
C THR A 4 5.62 -2.70 -2.60
N PRO A 5 6.50 -3.46 -1.92
CA PRO A 5 6.35 -3.70 -0.49
C PRO A 5 6.41 -2.37 0.27
N LEU A 6 5.38 -2.07 1.04
CA LEU A 6 5.36 -0.94 1.97
C LEU A 6 5.86 -1.38 3.33
N ALA A 7 5.48 -2.58 3.77
CA ALA A 7 6.01 -3.22 4.98
C ALA A 7 5.97 -4.74 4.88
N SER A 8 6.85 -5.37 5.66
CA SER A 8 6.95 -6.82 5.78
C SER A 8 7.49 -7.18 7.17
N GLY A 9 6.95 -8.24 7.78
CA GLY A 9 7.44 -8.80 9.04
C GLY A 9 6.52 -8.58 10.25
N SER A 10 7.09 -8.62 11.45
CA SER A 10 6.34 -8.66 12.72
C SER A 10 5.52 -7.41 13.03
N GLN A 11 5.80 -6.30 12.35
CA GLN A 11 5.08 -5.03 12.50
C GLN A 11 3.91 -4.88 11.51
N GLY A 12 3.58 -5.95 10.77
CA GLY A 12 2.51 -5.99 9.79
C GLY A 12 3.00 -5.98 8.35
N ASN A 13 2.19 -6.58 7.48
CA ASN A 13 2.44 -6.61 6.04
C ASN A 13 1.64 -5.52 5.35
N SER A 14 2.21 -4.93 4.31
CA SER A 14 1.46 -4.06 3.40
C SER A 14 2.19 -3.96 2.06
N VAL A 15 1.46 -4.11 0.96
CA VAL A 15 2.00 -4.10 -0.39
C VAL A 15 1.11 -3.24 -1.28
N LEU A 16 1.72 -2.33 -2.04
CA LEU A 16 1.05 -1.64 -3.12
C LEU A 16 1.21 -2.44 -4.42
N LEU A 17 0.08 -2.78 -5.04
CA LEU A 17 0.01 -3.42 -6.35
C LEU A 17 -0.54 -2.44 -7.38
N GLU A 18 0.22 -2.19 -8.44
CA GLU A 18 -0.18 -1.28 -9.52
C GLU A 18 -0.34 -2.04 -10.84
N ILE A 19 -1.54 -1.99 -11.41
CA ILE A 19 -1.92 -2.68 -12.65
C ILE A 19 -2.66 -1.70 -13.56
N GLY A 20 -2.00 -1.27 -14.63
CA GLY A 20 -2.55 -0.26 -15.53
C GLY A 20 -2.77 1.06 -14.77
N ARG A 21 -4.02 1.53 -14.74
CA ARG A 21 -4.41 2.70 -13.94
C ARG A 21 -4.78 2.38 -12.50
N HIS A 22 -4.88 1.10 -12.17
CA HIS A 22 -5.41 0.65 -10.89
C HIS A 22 -4.32 0.49 -9.84
N ARG A 23 -4.65 0.87 -8.60
CA ARG A 23 -3.78 0.74 -7.43
C ARG A 23 -4.54 0.03 -6.31
N LEU A 24 -4.07 -1.17 -5.97
CA LEU A 24 -4.61 -1.97 -4.89
C LEU A 24 -3.63 -1.98 -3.73
N LEU A 25 -4.10 -1.68 -2.53
CA LEU A 25 -3.36 -1.95 -1.31
C LEU A 25 -3.69 -3.36 -0.82
N VAL A 26 -2.69 -4.21 -0.66
CA VAL A 26 -2.83 -5.56 -0.08
C VAL A 26 -2.29 -5.52 1.33
N ASP A 27 -3.16 -5.82 2.30
CA ASP A 27 -3.00 -5.59 3.73
C ASP A 27 -2.69 -4.13 4.11
N ALA A 28 -3.08 -3.78 5.34
CA ALA A 28 -2.79 -2.51 5.98
C ALA A 28 -2.23 -2.77 7.39
N GLY A 29 -1.21 -3.63 7.47
CA GLY A 29 -0.65 -4.08 8.75
C GLY A 29 0.13 -3.00 9.52
N LEU A 30 0.38 -1.84 8.91
CA LEU A 30 1.00 -0.69 9.58
C LEU A 30 -0.05 0.21 10.20
N GLU A 31 0.38 1.03 11.16
CA GLU A 31 -0.39 2.19 11.61
C GLU A 31 -0.75 3.10 10.43
N CYS A 32 -1.94 3.72 10.45
CA CYS A 32 -2.44 4.52 9.33
C CYS A 32 -1.48 5.63 8.91
N GLU A 33 -0.88 6.35 9.87
CA GLU A 33 0.04 7.46 9.57
C GLU A 33 1.32 6.98 8.86
N GLU A 34 1.89 5.86 9.32
CA GLU A 34 3.06 5.21 8.70
C GLU A 34 2.74 4.72 7.29
N LEU A 35 1.57 4.10 7.11
CA LEU A 35 1.09 3.62 5.82
C LEU A 35 0.88 4.76 4.83
N GLU A 36 0.23 5.85 5.26
CA GLU A 36 0.01 7.05 4.43
C GLU A 36 1.33 7.70 4.02
N ALA A 37 2.30 7.81 4.94
CA ALA A 37 3.62 8.35 4.65
C ALA A 37 4.36 7.52 3.58
N ARG A 38 4.30 6.18 3.68
CA ARG A 38 4.93 5.28 2.70
C ARG A 38 4.22 5.32 1.35
N LEU A 39 2.90 5.33 1.32
CA LEU A 39 2.12 5.50 0.09
C LEU A 39 2.46 6.83 -0.60
N ALA A 40 2.59 7.91 0.16
CA ALA A 40 2.96 9.21 -0.40
C ALA A 40 4.33 9.17 -1.10
N GLN A 41 5.28 8.36 -0.60
CA GLN A 41 6.59 8.21 -1.23
C GLN A 41 6.57 7.39 -2.52
N VAL A 42 5.71 6.38 -2.65
CA VAL A 42 5.76 5.44 -3.79
C VAL A 42 4.69 5.67 -4.86
N SER A 43 3.52 6.19 -4.49
CA SER A 43 2.38 6.42 -5.39
C SER A 43 1.84 7.86 -5.34
N GLY A 44 2.45 8.73 -4.53
CA GLY A 44 2.16 10.16 -4.45
C GLY A 44 1.14 10.52 -3.37
N ALA A 45 -0.09 9.98 -3.46
CA ALA A 45 -1.14 10.28 -2.49
C ALA A 45 -1.90 9.01 -2.04
N PRO A 46 -2.20 8.83 -0.74
CA PRO A 46 -3.00 7.70 -0.26
C PRO A 46 -4.36 7.58 -0.94
N ARG A 47 -4.98 8.72 -1.31
CA ARG A 47 -6.25 8.79 -2.06
C ARG A 47 -6.18 8.18 -3.47
N SER A 48 -4.99 7.84 -3.97
CA SER A 48 -4.81 7.22 -5.27
C SER A 48 -5.02 5.70 -5.27
N VAL A 49 -5.19 5.10 -4.08
CA VAL A 49 -5.53 3.69 -3.89
C VAL A 49 -7.01 3.50 -4.20
N ASP A 50 -7.33 2.62 -5.14
CA ASP A 50 -8.71 2.34 -5.57
C ASP A 50 -9.43 1.39 -4.62
N ALA A 51 -8.70 0.46 -4.00
CA ALA A 51 -9.24 -0.58 -3.16
C ALA A 51 -8.20 -1.10 -2.16
N ILE A 52 -8.69 -1.72 -1.08
CA ILE A 52 -7.89 -2.43 -0.08
C ILE A 52 -8.36 -3.89 -0.06
N LEU A 53 -7.42 -4.82 -0.15
CA LEU A 53 -7.64 -6.25 0.05
C LEU A 53 -7.01 -6.64 1.39
N LEU A 54 -7.80 -7.22 2.30
CA LEU A 54 -7.35 -7.73 3.59
C LEU A 54 -7.26 -9.26 3.54
N THR A 55 -6.22 -9.84 4.14
CA THR A 55 -6.01 -11.30 4.22
C THR A 55 -6.27 -11.90 5.59
#